data_AF-A0A7X1H5M6-F1
#
_entry.id   AF-A0A7X1H5M6-F1
#
_cell.length_a   1.000
_cell.length_b   1.000
_cell.length_c   1.000
_cell.angle_alpha   90.00
_cell.angle_beta   90.00
_cell.angle_gamma   90.00
#
_symmetry.space_group_name_H-M   'P 1'
#
loop_
_entity.id
_entity.type
_entity.pdbx_description
1 polymer ?
#
loop_
_entity_poly.entity_id
_entity_poly.type
_entity_poly.pdbx_seq_one_letter_code
_entity_poly.pdbx_strand_id
1 'polypeptide(L)'
;MSETEVNRVFKKCTMCKFIWKERNKFLGDPKIEMIGYQADIENLEYGLFLFNHHNENCGSTIAVRVHQFKDLYDGPVYFQCLLGTEECHELCLHKNNLEPCPAKCECSYVRELVQTVKNWEKV
;
A
#
# COMPACT_ATOMS: atom_id res chain seq x y z
N MET A 1 27.33 23.45 -6.40
CA MET A 1 26.32 24.34 -5.78
C MET A 1 25.05 24.19 -6.62
N SER A 2 24.43 23.01 -6.56
CA SER A 2 23.25 22.66 -5.74
C SER A 2 21.96 23.22 -6.33
N GLU A 3 21.46 22.52 -7.34
CA GLU A 3 20.06 22.59 -7.78
C GLU A 3 19.19 22.13 -6.60
N THR A 4 18.81 23.14 -5.83
CA THR A 4 17.75 23.21 -4.83
C THR A 4 16.75 22.06 -4.87
N GLU A 5 16.71 21.34 -3.75
CA GLU A 5 15.71 20.37 -3.30
C GLU A 5 14.35 20.50 -4.00
N VAL A 6 14.06 19.59 -4.94
CA VAL A 6 12.69 19.32 -5.36
C VAL A 6 11.94 18.94 -4.09
N ASN A 7 11.05 19.81 -3.60
CA ASN A 7 10.05 19.50 -2.58
C ASN A 7 9.19 18.33 -3.11
N ARG A 8 9.68 17.10 -3.00
CA ARG A 8 9.01 15.89 -3.47
C ARG A 8 7.88 15.59 -2.51
N VAL A 9 6.72 16.19 -2.79
CA VAL A 9 5.46 15.82 -2.14
C VAL A 9 5.24 14.33 -2.35
N PHE A 10 5.08 13.58 -1.25
CA PHE A 10 4.72 12.18 -1.31
C PHE A 10 3.33 11.98 -1.93
N LYS A 11 2.31 12.69 -1.40
CA LYS A 11 0.94 12.59 -1.92
C LYS A 11 0.14 13.87 -1.71
N LYS A 12 -0.82 14.10 -2.60
CA LYS A 12 -1.83 15.15 -2.49
C LYS A 12 -3.21 14.55 -2.69
N CYS A 13 -4.13 14.85 -1.78
CA CYS A 13 -5.53 14.47 -1.92
C CYS A 13 -6.13 15.23 -3.11
N THR A 14 -6.71 14.53 -4.07
CA THR A 14 -7.28 15.17 -5.27
C THR A 14 -8.56 15.94 -4.96
N MET A 15 -9.31 15.53 -3.94
CA MET A 15 -10.55 16.18 -3.49
C MET A 15 -10.28 17.46 -2.68
N CYS A 16 -9.82 17.35 -1.43
CA CYS A 16 -9.62 18.49 -0.54
C CYS A 16 -8.26 19.21 -0.67
N LYS A 17 -7.38 18.74 -1.58
CA LYS A 17 -6.05 19.32 -1.85
C LYS A 17 -5.05 19.26 -0.70
N PHE A 18 -5.35 18.60 0.41
CA PHE A 18 -4.39 18.35 1.49
C PHE A 18 -3.14 17.64 0.97
N ILE A 19 -1.97 18.01 1.52
CA ILE A 19 -0.65 17.58 1.04
C ILE A 19 0.09 16.86 2.16
N TRP A 20 0.51 15.63 1.89
CA TRP A 20 1.49 14.91 2.70
C TRP A 20 2.84 15.02 2.03
N LYS A 21 3.77 15.74 2.66
CA LYS A 21 5.13 15.90 2.14
C LYS A 21 5.92 14.60 2.19
N GLU A 22 5.74 13.82 3.25
CA GLU A 22 6.49 12.58 3.50
C GLU A 22 5.54 11.39 3.64
N ARG A 23 6.02 10.20 3.29
CA ARG A 23 5.27 8.95 3.45
C ARG A 23 4.87 8.69 4.90
N ASN A 24 5.77 8.93 5.85
CA ASN A 24 5.48 8.71 7.27
C ASN A 24 4.39 9.67 7.77
N LYS A 25 4.31 10.89 7.22
CA LYS A 25 3.21 11.82 7.51
C LYS A 25 1.88 11.36 6.89
N PHE A 26 1.92 10.70 5.73
CA PHE A 26 0.72 10.10 5.13
C PHE A 26 0.23 8.89 5.93
N LEU A 27 1.14 7.97 6.29
CA LEU A 27 0.80 6.76 7.03
C LEU A 27 0.42 7.05 8.48
N GLY A 28 1.04 8.05 9.11
CA GLY A 28 0.72 8.48 10.47
C GLY A 28 -0.53 9.32 10.59
N ASP A 29 -1.14 9.78 9.48
CA ASP A 29 -2.35 10.60 9.54
C ASP A 29 -3.55 9.76 10.02
N PRO A 30 -4.22 10.12 11.14
CA PRO A 30 -5.39 9.41 11.66
C PRO A 30 -6.60 9.49 10.72
N LYS A 31 -6.59 10.41 9.74
CA LYS A 31 -7.62 10.53 8.70
C LYS A 31 -7.37 9.62 7.51
N ILE A 32 -6.23 8.93 7.46
CA ILE A 32 -5.90 7.97 6.40
C ILE A 32 -6.16 6.56 6.89
N GLU A 33 -7.06 5.86 6.20
CA GLU A 33 -7.40 4.46 6.43
C GLU A 33 -7.08 3.63 5.19
N MET A 34 -6.35 2.54 5.33
CA MET A 34 -6.18 1.58 4.24
C MET A 34 -7.43 0.72 4.09
N ILE A 35 -8.03 0.74 2.90
CA ILE A 35 -9.31 0.08 2.62
C ILE A 35 -9.23 -1.02 1.57
N GLY A 36 -8.08 -1.18 0.91
CA GLY A 36 -7.95 -2.20 -0.11
C GLY A 36 -6.56 -2.30 -0.74
N TYR A 37 -6.36 -3.41 -1.45
CA TYR A 37 -5.20 -3.67 -2.28
C TYR A 37 -5.66 -4.21 -3.64
N GLN A 38 -5.28 -3.55 -4.73
CA GLN A 38 -5.47 -4.08 -6.09
C GLN A 38 -4.16 -4.69 -6.56
N ALA A 39 -4.11 -6.02 -6.62
CA ALA A 39 -2.95 -6.73 -7.09
C ALA A 39 -2.75 -6.55 -8.59
N ASP A 40 -1.50 -6.35 -8.97
CA ASP A 40 -1.00 -6.57 -10.33
C ASP A 40 -0.15 -7.83 -10.23
N ILE A 41 -0.70 -8.97 -10.67
CA ILE A 41 -0.07 -10.28 -10.49
C ILE A 41 1.17 -10.43 -11.39
N GLU A 42 1.21 -9.71 -12.50
CA GLU A 42 2.37 -9.72 -13.41
C GLU A 42 3.50 -8.83 -12.89
N ASN A 43 3.17 -7.73 -12.21
CA ASN A 43 4.14 -6.84 -11.58
C ASN A 43 3.65 -6.35 -10.21
N LEU A 44 4.01 -7.09 -9.16
CA LEU A 44 3.56 -6.82 -7.79
C LEU A 44 3.81 -5.39 -7.31
N GLU A 45 4.93 -4.78 -7.72
CA GLU A 45 5.32 -3.40 -7.39
C GLU A 45 4.41 -2.36 -8.05
N TYR A 46 3.71 -2.71 -9.13
CA TYR A 46 2.70 -1.89 -9.80
C TYR A 46 1.31 -2.04 -9.18
N GLY A 47 1.09 -2.96 -8.23
CA GLY A 47 -0.14 -3.01 -7.46
C GLY A 47 -0.46 -1.66 -6.78
N LEU A 48 -1.72 -1.49 -6.36
CA LEU A 48 -2.21 -0.27 -5.72
C LEU A 48 -2.72 -0.55 -4.31
N PHE A 49 -2.13 0.11 -3.33
CA PHE A 49 -2.75 0.29 -2.02
C PHE A 49 -3.77 1.43 -2.10
N LEU A 50 -4.94 1.17 -1.53
CA LEU A 50 -6.08 2.08 -1.57
C LEU A 50 -6.36 2.58 -0.17
N PHE A 51 -6.50 3.89 -0.05
CA PHE A 51 -6.74 4.56 1.21
C PHE A 51 -7.92 5.50 1.11
N ASN A 52 -8.78 5.54 2.11
CA ASN A 52 -9.73 6.63 2.24
C ASN A 52 -9.12 7.76 3.06
N HIS A 53 -9.39 8.99 2.65
CA HIS A 53 -9.05 10.20 3.40
C HIS A 53 -10.31 10.79 4.02
N HIS A 54 -10.46 10.62 5.33
CA HIS A 54 -11.60 11.01 6.14
C HIS A 54 -11.39 12.40 6.75
N ASN A 55 -11.80 13.45 6.05
CA ASN A 55 -11.79 14.82 6.59
C ASN A 55 -13.19 15.41 6.50
N GLU A 56 -13.46 16.47 7.27
CA GLU A 56 -14.67 17.28 7.09
C GLU A 56 -14.68 17.81 5.64
N ASN A 57 -15.59 17.27 4.81
CA ASN A 57 -15.68 17.50 3.36
C ASN A 57 -14.69 16.73 2.46
N CYS A 58 -14.08 15.65 2.95
CA CYS A 58 -13.29 14.72 2.13
C CYS A 58 -13.63 13.27 2.49
N GLY A 59 -13.94 12.48 1.46
CA GLY A 59 -14.10 11.03 1.54
C GLY A 59 -13.49 10.33 0.34
N SER A 60 -12.50 10.95 -0.31
CA SER A 60 -11.92 10.42 -1.53
C SER A 60 -11.05 9.20 -1.25
N THR A 61 -11.07 8.25 -2.18
CA THR A 61 -10.08 7.17 -2.22
C THR A 61 -8.80 7.64 -2.93
N ILE A 62 -7.67 7.40 -2.29
CA ILE A 62 -6.32 7.69 -2.76
C ILE A 62 -5.64 6.36 -3.06
N ALA A 63 -5.16 6.20 -4.30
CA ALA A 63 -4.37 5.05 -4.70
C ALA A 63 -2.87 5.39 -4.67
N VAL A 64 -2.05 4.50 -4.10
CA VAL A 64 -0.59 4.61 -3.99
C VAL A 64 0.04 3.31 -4.46
N ARG A 65 1.09 3.39 -5.27
CA ARG A 65 1.75 2.19 -5.81
C ARG A 65 2.50 1.44 -4.71
N VAL A 66 2.48 0.11 -4.77
CA VAL A 66 3.17 -0.77 -3.82
C VAL A 66 4.66 -0.47 -3.74
N HIS A 67 5.33 -0.19 -4.86
CA HIS A 67 6.77 0.11 -4.87
C HIS A 67 7.17 1.29 -3.97
N GLN A 68 6.25 2.19 -3.61
CA GLN A 68 6.53 3.30 -2.69
C GLN A 68 6.65 2.86 -1.22
N PHE A 69 6.38 1.59 -0.92
CA PHE A 69 6.44 1.01 0.42
C PHE A 69 7.41 -0.17 0.52
N LYS A 70 8.11 -0.53 -0.57
CA LYS A 70 8.90 -1.77 -0.61
C LYS A 70 10.03 -1.83 0.41
N ASP A 71 10.60 -0.68 0.73
CA ASP A 71 11.65 -0.52 1.74
C ASP A 71 11.15 -0.75 3.18
N LEU A 72 9.83 -0.87 3.38
CA LEU A 72 9.25 -1.26 4.67
C LEU A 72 9.22 -2.78 4.88
N TYR A 73 9.57 -3.58 3.88
CA TYR A 73 9.57 -5.02 3.98
C TYR A 73 10.95 -5.57 4.32
N ASP A 74 11.00 -6.41 5.35
CA ASP A 74 12.20 -7.09 5.85
C ASP A 74 12.07 -8.62 5.87
N GLY A 75 10.98 -9.16 5.31
CA GLY A 75 10.66 -10.59 5.32
C GLY A 75 11.25 -11.40 4.15
N PRO A 76 10.90 -12.71 4.06
CA PRO A 76 11.40 -13.60 3.02
C PRO A 76 10.77 -13.34 1.66
N VAL A 77 11.59 -13.14 0.62
CA VAL A 77 11.12 -13.05 -0.76
C VAL A 77 11.04 -14.45 -1.38
N TYR A 78 9.83 -14.85 -1.78
CA TYR A 78 9.58 -16.05 -2.58
C TYR A 78 9.49 -15.68 -4.06
N PHE A 79 9.93 -16.57 -4.95
CA PHE A 79 9.97 -16.33 -6.40
C PHE A 79 8.92 -17.15 -7.18
N GLN A 80 8.09 -17.93 -6.49
CA GLN A 80 7.10 -18.79 -7.12
C GLN A 80 5.70 -18.21 -6.92
N CYS A 81 4.97 -18.01 -8.01
CA CYS A 81 3.54 -17.77 -7.98
C CYS A 81 2.79 -19.09 -7.80
N LEU A 82 1.97 -19.17 -6.74
CA LEU A 82 1.10 -20.32 -6.47
C LEU A 82 -0.32 -20.12 -6.99
N LEU A 83 -0.60 -19.06 -7.76
CA LEU A 83 -1.96 -18.79 -8.25
C LEU A 83 -2.50 -19.98 -9.07
N GLY A 84 -3.71 -20.45 -8.74
CA GLY A 84 -4.36 -21.58 -9.41
C GLY A 84 -3.94 -22.96 -8.90
N THR A 85 -3.05 -23.06 -7.91
CA THR A 85 -2.74 -24.32 -7.23
C THR A 85 -3.64 -24.54 -6.01
N GLU A 86 -3.67 -25.78 -5.49
CA GLU A 86 -4.41 -26.13 -4.27
C GLU A 86 -3.88 -25.41 -3.01
N GLU A 87 -2.64 -24.93 -3.03
CA GLU A 87 -2.03 -24.16 -1.94
C GLU A 87 -2.43 -22.67 -1.98
N CYS A 88 -3.04 -22.21 -3.07
CA CYS A 88 -3.48 -20.83 -3.22
C CYS A 88 -4.79 -20.57 -2.48
N HIS A 89 -4.79 -19.51 -1.68
CA HIS A 89 -5.99 -19.05 -0.97
C HIS A 89 -6.70 -17.91 -1.71
N GLU A 90 -6.25 -17.57 -2.93
CA GLU A 90 -6.83 -16.55 -3.83
C GLU A 90 -7.00 -15.15 -3.23
N LEU A 91 -6.42 -14.88 -2.05
CA LEU A 91 -6.60 -13.62 -1.32
C LEU A 91 -6.27 -12.41 -2.21
N CYS A 92 -5.22 -12.51 -3.05
CA CYS A 92 -4.79 -11.48 -4.00
C CYS A 92 -5.89 -11.04 -4.98
N LEU A 93 -6.90 -11.87 -5.25
CA LEU A 93 -8.05 -11.55 -6.10
C LEU A 93 -9.15 -10.76 -5.36
N HIS A 94 -9.08 -10.71 -4.02
CA HIS A 94 -10.07 -10.07 -3.17
C HIS A 94 -9.55 -8.73 -2.62
N LYS A 95 -9.86 -7.65 -3.35
CA LYS A 95 -9.37 -6.29 -3.06
C LYS A 95 -9.56 -5.81 -1.61
N ASN A 96 -10.71 -6.11 -1.02
CA ASN A 96 -11.09 -5.62 0.31
C ASN A 96 -10.70 -6.60 1.42
N ASN A 97 -10.28 -7.83 1.07
CA ASN A 97 -9.68 -8.73 2.03
C ASN A 97 -8.23 -8.31 2.20
N LEU A 98 -7.87 -7.82 3.39
CA LEU A 98 -6.54 -7.34 3.72
C LEU A 98 -5.80 -8.28 4.68
N GLU A 99 -6.23 -9.54 4.80
CA GLU A 99 -5.54 -10.53 5.63
C GLU A 99 -4.17 -10.91 5.01
N PRO A 100 -3.20 -11.34 5.85
CA PRO A 100 -1.94 -11.89 5.36
C PRO A 100 -2.19 -13.19 4.57
N CYS A 101 -1.25 -13.54 3.70
CA CYS A 101 -1.32 -14.79 2.94
C CYS A 101 -0.46 -15.87 3.63
N PRO A 102 -1.04 -17.02 4.04
CA PRO A 102 -0.26 -18.07 4.70
C PRO A 102 0.64 -18.85 3.74
N ALA A 103 0.44 -18.73 2.43
CA ALA A 103 1.19 -19.47 1.43
C ALA A 103 2.57 -18.84 1.15
N LYS A 104 3.59 -19.66 0.92
CA LYS A 104 4.94 -19.25 0.50
C LYS A 104 4.98 -18.87 -0.99
N CYS A 105 4.14 -17.91 -1.36
CA CYS A 105 3.95 -17.40 -2.71
C CYS A 105 4.68 -16.06 -2.86
N GLU A 106 5.16 -15.73 -4.06
CA GLU A 106 5.74 -14.40 -4.35
C GLU A 106 4.79 -13.24 -3.98
N CYS A 107 3.47 -13.45 -4.10
CA CYS A 107 2.46 -12.45 -3.76
C CYS A 107 2.34 -12.20 -2.26
N SER A 108 2.85 -13.10 -1.40
CA SER A 108 2.78 -12.97 0.06
C SER A 108 3.56 -11.77 0.57
N TYR A 109 4.63 -11.37 -0.12
CA TYR A 109 5.40 -10.15 0.17
C TYR A 109 4.50 -8.90 0.26
N VAL A 110 3.65 -8.67 -0.73
CA VAL A 110 2.78 -7.48 -0.74
C VAL A 110 1.71 -7.58 0.36
N ARG A 111 1.31 -8.80 0.72
CA ARG A 111 0.35 -9.07 1.80
C ARG A 111 0.92 -8.76 3.18
N GLU A 112 2.22 -8.96 3.39
CA GLU A 112 2.93 -8.50 4.58
C GLU A 112 3.10 -6.97 4.61
N LEU A 113 3.37 -6.36 3.46
CA LEU A 113 3.36 -4.89 3.36
C LEU A 113 1.99 -4.29 3.69
N VAL A 114 0.89 -4.95 3.29
CA VAL A 114 -0.46 -4.56 3.70
C VAL A 114 -0.56 -4.52 5.23
N GLN A 115 -0.03 -5.52 5.95
CA GLN A 115 -0.06 -5.52 7.42
C GLN A 115 0.75 -4.36 8.00
N THR A 116 1.95 -4.13 7.46
CA THR A 116 2.85 -3.06 7.90
C THR A 116 2.20 -1.69 7.73
N VAL A 117 1.58 -1.45 6.57
CA VAL A 117 0.94 -0.17 6.22
C VAL A 117 -0.37 0.03 6.97
N LYS A 118 -1.20 -1.01 7.07
CA LYS A 118 -2.51 -0.97 7.76
C LYS A 118 -2.36 -0.70 9.26
N ASN A 119 -1.33 -1.29 9.88
CA ASN A 119 -1.09 -1.20 11.32
C ASN A 119 -0.09 -0.09 11.69
N TRP A 120 0.22 0.82 10.76
CA TRP A 120 1.13 1.93 11.00
C TRP A 120 0.61 2.86 12.11
N GLU A 121 1.48 3.21 13.06
CA GLU A 121 1.13 4.05 14.21
C GLU A 121 0.66 5.45 13.76
N LYS A 122 -0.51 5.86 14.26
CA LYS A 122 -1.12 7.17 13.97
C LYS A 122 -0.68 8.20 15.01
N VAL A 123 -0.42 9.43 14.57
CA VAL A 123 0.12 10.54 15.39
C VAL A 123 -0.66 11.84 15.25
#